data_AF-A0AAW7QUW8-F1
#
_entry.id   AF-A0AAW7QUW8-F1
#
_cell.length_a   1.000
_cell.length_b   1.000
_cell.length_c   1.000
_cell.angle_alpha   90.00
_cell.angle_beta   90.00
_cell.angle_gamma   90.00
#
_symmetry.space_group_name_H-M   'P 1'
#
loop_
_entity.id
_entity.type
_entity.pdbx_description
1 polymer ?
#
loop_
_entity_poly.entity_id
_entity_poly.type
_entity_poly.pdbx_seq_one_letter_code
_entity_poly.pdbx_strand_id
1 'polypeptide(L)'
;MSYRPNYSAPRYTVARPSQPARASRTAVEPSLSRLMIAGLMVFIVLSLVVLLAGRLPFTPQPAPVTGNTYQSYVNEARTLLNSYGYTMEGKVHIPIDRAMDLIVERGLPVRK
;
A
#
# COMPACT_ATOMS: atom_id res chain seq x y z
N MET A 1 71.62 -25.60 -84.24
CA MET A 1 71.88 -24.84 -82.99
C MET A 1 71.12 -23.53 -83.06
N SER A 2 70.02 -23.40 -82.33
CA SER A 2 69.19 -22.20 -82.28
C SER A 2 68.90 -21.87 -80.82
N TYR A 3 69.65 -20.88 -80.32
CA TYR A 3 69.54 -20.31 -78.98
C TYR A 3 68.36 -19.33 -78.95
N ARG A 4 67.39 -19.55 -78.06
CA ARG A 4 66.36 -18.56 -77.71
C ARG A 4 66.45 -18.26 -76.21
N PRO A 5 66.85 -17.05 -75.79
CA PRO A 5 66.69 -16.63 -74.41
C PRO A 5 65.25 -16.14 -74.22
N ASN A 6 64.56 -16.63 -73.21
CA ASN A 6 63.30 -16.02 -72.78
C ASN A 6 63.44 -15.63 -71.32
N TYR A 7 63.41 -14.32 -71.09
CA TYR A 7 63.70 -13.67 -69.83
C TYR A 7 62.61 -13.94 -68.78
N SER A 8 63.06 -14.14 -67.56
CA SER A 8 62.30 -14.27 -66.31
C SER A 8 61.80 -12.92 -65.80
N ALA A 9 60.59 -12.88 -65.23
CA ALA A 9 60.14 -11.79 -64.37
C ALA A 9 59.59 -12.33 -63.03
N PRO A 10 60.11 -11.89 -61.87
CA PRO A 10 59.62 -12.31 -60.55
C PRO A 10 58.32 -11.58 -60.22
N ARG A 11 57.26 -12.35 -59.91
CA ARG A 11 56.02 -11.78 -59.39
C ARG A 11 56.20 -11.37 -57.94
N TYR A 12 56.46 -10.09 -57.73
CA TYR A 12 56.16 -9.42 -56.47
C TYR A 12 54.65 -9.30 -56.33
N THR A 13 54.03 -10.06 -55.42
CA THR A 13 52.67 -9.78 -54.94
C THR A 13 52.74 -9.31 -53.49
N VAL A 14 52.62 -7.99 -53.39
CA VAL A 14 52.31 -7.11 -52.26
C VAL A 14 51.59 -7.79 -51.09
N ALA A 15 52.14 -7.58 -49.89
CA ALA A 15 51.54 -7.89 -48.61
C ALA A 15 50.15 -7.25 -48.48
N ARG A 16 49.12 -8.06 -48.26
CA ARG A 16 47.76 -7.58 -47.99
C ARG A 16 47.67 -7.14 -46.51
N PRO A 17 47.20 -5.92 -46.22
CA PRO A 17 47.04 -5.47 -44.84
C PRO A 17 45.99 -6.31 -44.11
N SER A 18 46.31 -6.63 -42.85
CA SER A 18 45.45 -7.28 -41.87
C SER A 18 44.12 -6.55 -41.74
N GLN A 19 43.06 -7.15 -42.28
CA GLN A 19 41.70 -6.68 -42.12
C GLN A 19 41.20 -7.19 -40.76
N PRO A 20 40.80 -6.33 -39.80
CA PRO A 20 40.17 -6.82 -38.59
C PRO A 20 38.84 -7.45 -39.01
N ALA A 21 38.73 -8.76 -38.82
CA ALA A 21 37.46 -9.47 -38.95
C ALA A 21 36.47 -8.76 -38.03
N ARG A 22 35.56 -8.01 -38.64
CA ARG A 22 34.42 -7.39 -37.99
C ARG A 22 33.68 -8.52 -37.28
N ALA A 23 33.80 -8.58 -35.95
CA ALA A 23 33.06 -9.50 -35.13
C ALA A 23 31.58 -9.33 -35.47
N SER A 24 31.06 -10.27 -36.25
CA SER A 24 29.64 -10.45 -36.46
C SER A 24 29.04 -10.63 -35.08
N ARG A 25 28.32 -9.62 -34.60
CA ARG A 25 27.40 -9.78 -33.47
C ARG A 25 26.37 -10.79 -33.95
N THR A 26 26.61 -12.07 -33.67
CA THR A 26 25.57 -13.08 -33.70
C THR A 26 24.50 -12.60 -32.75
N ALA A 27 23.37 -12.15 -33.31
CA ALA A 27 22.15 -12.01 -32.55
C ALA A 27 21.87 -13.39 -31.96
N VAL A 28 22.16 -13.55 -30.66
CA VAL A 28 21.85 -14.79 -29.94
C VAL A 28 20.34 -14.80 -29.84
N GLU A 29 19.70 -15.55 -30.72
CA GLU A 29 18.27 -15.78 -30.66
C GLU A 29 17.96 -16.35 -29.26
N PRO A 30 17.09 -15.69 -28.47
CA PRO A 30 16.83 -16.14 -27.12
C PRO A 30 16.16 -17.51 -27.20
N SER A 31 16.80 -18.53 -26.62
CA SER A 31 16.20 -19.85 -26.50
C SER A 31 14.83 -19.74 -25.84
N LEU A 32 13.85 -20.52 -26.31
CA LEU A 32 12.48 -20.53 -25.78
C LEU A 32 12.46 -20.59 -24.23
N SER A 33 13.38 -21.35 -23.63
CA SER A 33 13.57 -21.44 -22.19
C SER A 33 13.87 -20.10 -21.51
N ARG A 34 14.65 -19.21 -22.13
CA ARG A 34 14.96 -17.88 -21.58
C ARG A 34 13.74 -16.96 -21.62
N LEU A 35 12.92 -17.05 -22.66
CA LEU A 35 11.65 -16.31 -22.74
C LEU A 35 10.66 -16.80 -21.68
N MET A 36 10.58 -18.11 -21.47
CA MET A 36 9.74 -18.70 -20.42
C MET A 36 10.21 -18.29 -19.01
N ILE A 37 11.52 -18.34 -18.73
CA ILE A 37 12.09 -17.92 -17.44
C ILE A 37 11.86 -16.42 -17.22
N ALA A 38 12.07 -15.58 -18.24
CA ALA A 38 11.82 -14.15 -18.13
C ALA A 38 10.33 -13.86 -17.84
N GLY A 39 9.41 -14.53 -18.54
CA GLY A 39 7.97 -14.42 -18.29
C GLY A 39 7.58 -14.85 -16.87
N LEU A 40 8.12 -15.98 -16.39
CA LEU A 40 7.89 -16.47 -15.04
C LEU A 40 8.43 -15.52 -13.97
N MET A 41 9.62 -14.95 -14.18
CA MET A 41 10.19 -13.95 -13.27
C MET A 41 9.32 -12.69 -13.19
N VAL A 42 8.84 -12.20 -14.33
CA VAL A 42 7.92 -11.05 -14.37
C VAL A 42 6.62 -11.37 -13.63
N PHE A 43 6.05 -12.56 -13.85
CA PHE A 43 4.83 -13.00 -13.18
C PHE A 43 5.01 -13.07 -11.65
N ILE A 44 6.11 -13.66 -11.18
CA ILE A 44 6.41 -13.77 -9.74
C ILE A 44 6.58 -12.37 -9.13
N VAL A 45 7.36 -11.49 -9.75
CA VAL A 45 7.59 -10.14 -9.24
C VAL A 45 6.28 -9.36 -9.17
N LEU A 46 5.46 -9.42 -10.22
CA LEU A 46 4.15 -8.76 -10.25
C LEU A 46 3.23 -9.29 -9.15
N SER A 47 3.18 -10.62 -8.98
CA SER A 47 2.38 -11.27 -7.94
C SER A 47 2.83 -10.85 -6.53
N LEU A 48 4.14 -10.82 -6.27
CA LEU A 48 4.68 -10.37 -4.99
C LEU A 48 4.36 -8.91 -4.71
N VAL A 49 4.45 -8.02 -5.71
CA VAL A 49 4.11 -6.59 -5.55
C VAL A 49 2.63 -6.41 -5.20
N VAL A 50 1.72 -7.11 -5.88
CA VAL A 50 0.28 -7.05 -5.60
C VAL A 50 -0.01 -7.58 -4.19
N LEU A 51 0.60 -8.70 -3.81
CA LEU A 51 0.38 -9.34 -2.51
C LEU A 51 0.96 -8.51 -1.35
N LEU A 52 2.06 -7.80 -1.58
CA LEU A 52 2.68 -6.90 -0.59
C LEU A 52 1.93 -5.56 -0.48
N ALA A 53 1.47 -4.99 -1.59
CA ALA A 53 0.69 -3.75 -1.60
C ALA A 53 -0.66 -3.91 -0.87
N GLY A 54 -1.30 -5.07 -0.96
CA GLY A 54 -2.54 -5.38 -0.24
C GLY A 54 -2.36 -5.67 1.27
N ARG A 55 -1.11 -5.77 1.76
CA ARG A 55 -0.79 -6.09 3.16
C ARG A 55 -0.33 -4.90 4.00
N LEU A 56 -0.51 -3.68 3.52
CA LEU A 56 -0.29 -2.51 4.37
C LEU A 56 -1.31 -2.54 5.52
N PRO A 57 -0.87 -2.47 6.79
CA PRO A 57 -1.78 -2.38 7.91
C PRO A 57 -2.42 -1.00 7.88
N PHE A 58 -3.50 -0.87 7.11
CA PHE A 58 -4.42 0.25 7.28
C PHE A 58 -5.13 0.01 8.60
N THR A 59 -4.54 0.50 9.69
CA THR A 59 -5.35 0.81 10.87
C THR A 59 -6.36 1.84 10.38
N PRO A 60 -7.67 1.54 10.34
CA PRO A 60 -8.65 2.56 9.99
C PRO A 60 -8.39 3.74 10.94
N GLN A 61 -7.88 4.85 10.41
CA GLN A 61 -7.76 6.06 11.19
C GLN A 61 -9.21 6.46 11.48
N PRO A 62 -9.62 6.51 12.76
CA PRO A 62 -10.96 6.94 13.08
C PRO A 62 -11.13 8.33 12.47
N ALA A 63 -12.01 8.43 11.47
CA ALA A 63 -12.33 9.71 10.87
C ALA A 63 -12.80 10.63 12.02
N PRO A 64 -12.32 11.89 12.08
CA PRO A 64 -12.81 12.82 13.07
C PRO A 64 -14.33 12.89 12.94
N VAL A 65 -15.03 12.50 14.00
CA VAL A 65 -16.49 12.51 14.04
C VAL A 65 -16.91 13.99 14.03
N THR A 66 -17.18 14.52 12.84
CA THR A 66 -17.73 15.86 12.66
C THR A 66 -19.23 15.81 13.00
N GLY A 67 -19.54 15.87 14.29
CA GLY A 67 -20.90 15.79 14.81
C GLY A 67 -20.95 15.80 16.34
N ASN A 68 -22.15 15.61 16.90
CA ASN A 68 -22.36 15.51 18.35
C ASN A 68 -21.55 14.32 18.89
N THR A 69 -20.50 14.63 19.64
CA THR A 69 -19.62 13.63 20.24
C THR A 69 -20.35 12.96 21.41
N TYR A 70 -19.98 11.73 21.78
CA TYR A 70 -20.46 11.09 23.02
C TYR A 70 -20.46 12.05 24.22
N GLN A 71 -19.42 12.88 24.33
CA GLN A 71 -19.28 13.92 25.34
C GLN A 71 -20.44 14.93 25.35
N SER A 72 -20.97 15.35 24.19
CA SER A 72 -22.07 16.33 24.17
C SER A 72 -23.35 15.77 24.79
N TYR A 73 -23.68 14.51 24.47
CA TYR A 73 -24.87 13.84 25.03
C TYR A 73 -24.72 13.57 26.54
N VAL A 74 -23.53 13.10 26.96
CA VAL A 74 -23.28 12.78 28.37
C VAL A 74 -23.25 14.03 29.23
N ASN A 75 -22.67 15.14 28.75
CA ASN A 75 -22.57 16.37 29.53
C ASN A 75 -23.93 17.00 29.77
N GLU A 76 -24.80 17.01 28.75
CA GLU A 76 -26.18 17.50 28.89
C GLU A 76 -26.98 16.64 29.88
N ALA A 77 -26.96 15.32 29.70
CA ALA A 77 -27.65 14.39 30.58
C ALA A 77 -27.13 14.47 32.03
N ARG A 78 -25.82 14.61 32.21
CA ARG A 78 -25.20 14.78 33.53
C ARG A 78 -25.60 16.10 34.17
N THR A 79 -25.68 17.19 33.40
CA THR A 79 -26.14 18.49 33.91
C THR A 79 -27.58 18.42 34.39
N LEU A 80 -28.47 17.78 33.60
CA LEU A 80 -29.86 17.55 34.00
C LEU A 80 -29.95 16.67 35.25
N LEU A 81 -29.21 15.56 35.31
CA LEU A 81 -29.26 14.66 36.47
C LEU A 81 -28.76 15.34 37.74
N ASN A 82 -27.70 16.15 37.63
CA ASN A 82 -27.17 16.94 38.75
C ASN A 82 -28.14 18.03 39.23
N SER A 83 -29.12 18.43 38.42
CA SER A 83 -30.17 19.37 38.83
C SER A 83 -31.22 18.74 39.76
N TYR A 84 -31.33 17.41 39.75
CA TYR A 84 -32.23 16.68 40.64
C TYR A 84 -31.55 16.27 41.94
N GLY A 85 -30.24 16.02 41.91
CA GLY A 85 -29.52 15.55 43.08
C GLY A 85 -28.04 15.31 42.80
N TYR A 86 -27.38 14.61 43.72
CA TYR A 86 -25.96 14.26 43.59
C TYR A 86 -25.77 12.76 43.67
N THR A 87 -24.59 12.29 43.27
CA THR A 87 -24.22 10.89 43.39
C THR A 87 -23.26 10.71 44.57
N MET A 88 -23.54 9.73 45.42
CA MET A 88 -22.68 9.35 46.53
C MET A 88 -22.66 7.82 46.57
N GLU A 89 -21.46 7.23 46.53
CA GLU A 89 -21.27 5.77 46.60
C GLU A 89 -22.04 4.98 45.52
N GLY A 90 -22.13 5.52 44.31
CA GLY A 90 -22.86 4.89 43.21
C GLY A 90 -24.38 4.92 43.33
N LYS A 91 -24.93 5.59 44.35
CA LYS A 91 -26.36 5.83 44.52
C LYS A 91 -26.70 7.30 44.24
N VAL A 92 -27.84 7.52 43.59
CA VAL A 92 -28.39 8.86 43.35
C VAL A 92 -29.13 9.32 44.60
N HIS A 93 -28.72 10.46 45.13
CA HIS A 93 -29.32 11.10 46.30
C HIS A 93 -30.01 12.38 45.86
N ILE A 94 -31.34 12.45 46.09
CA ILE A 94 -32.18 13.60 45.79
C ILE A 94 -32.60 14.21 47.13
N PRO A 95 -32.33 15.51 47.39
CA PRO A 95 -32.83 16.18 48.59
C PRO A 95 -34.35 16.05 48.73
N ILE A 96 -34.86 15.91 49.96
CA ILE A 96 -36.30 15.66 50.21
C ILE A 96 -37.16 16.78 49.62
N ASP A 97 -36.79 18.04 49.82
CA ASP A 97 -37.53 19.19 49.27
C ASP A 97 -37.63 19.10 47.74
N ARG A 98 -36.52 18.74 47.08
CA ARG A 98 -36.48 18.57 45.63
C ARG A 98 -37.30 17.38 45.16
N ALA A 99 -37.31 16.28 45.92
CA ALA A 99 -38.17 15.14 45.63
C ALA A 99 -39.66 15.51 45.75
N MET A 100 -40.03 16.32 46.74
CA MET A 100 -41.41 16.82 46.91
C MET A 100 -41.83 17.70 45.73
N ASP A 101 -40.99 18.63 45.29
CA ASP A 101 -41.25 19.44 44.09
C ASP A 101 -41.50 18.57 42.86
N LEU A 102 -40.66 17.56 42.64
CA LEU A 102 -40.80 16.64 41.50
C LEU A 102 -42.08 15.82 41.57
N ILE A 103 -42.54 15.45 42.78
CA ILE A 103 -43.82 14.76 42.98
C ILE A 103 -45.00 15.67 42.63
N VAL A 104 -44.93 16.96 42.99
CA VAL A 104 -45.96 17.94 42.65
C VAL A 104 -45.99 18.20 41.15
N GLU A 105 -44.82 18.40 40.52
CA GLU A 105 -44.70 18.68 39.09
C GLU A 105 -45.11 17.50 38.20
N ARG A 106 -44.73 16.27 38.58
CA ARG A 106 -44.90 15.07 37.73
C ARG A 106 -46.02 14.13 38.17
N GLY A 107 -46.60 14.40 39.34
CA GLY A 107 -47.56 13.51 39.99
C GLY A 107 -46.89 12.29 40.65
N LEU A 108 -47.69 11.56 41.44
CA LEU A 108 -47.24 10.30 42.03
C LEU A 108 -47.15 9.21 40.95
N PRO A 109 -46.07 8.41 40.94
CA PRO A 109 -45.96 7.31 39.98
C PRO A 109 -47.08 6.29 40.22
N VAL A 110 -47.97 6.13 39.23
CA VAL A 110 -48.99 5.09 39.24
C VAL A 110 -48.33 3.79 38.82
N ARG A 111 -48.26 2.81 39.72
CA ARG A 111 -47.82 1.45 39.37
C ARG A 111 -48.87 0.87 38.43
N LYS A 112 -48.48 0.60 37.18
CA LYS A 112 -49.26 -0.23 36.25
C LYS A 112 -48.83 -1.69 36.39
#